data_AF-S6HM40-F1
#
_entry.id   AF-S6HM40-F1
#
_cell.length_a   1.000
_cell.length_b   1.000
_cell.length_c   1.000
_cell.angle_alpha   90.00
_cell.angle_beta   90.00
_cell.angle_gamma   90.00
#
_symmetry.space_group_name_H-M   'P 1'
#
loop_
_entity.id
_entity.type
_entity.pdbx_description
1 polymer ?
#
loop_
_entity_poly.entity_id
_entity_poly.type
_entity_poly.pdbx_seq_one_letter_code
_entity_poly.pdbx_strand_id
1 'polypeptide(L)'
;MFVDLQLKSTTKLAVLLLLLGVTLYSSIATAQIKGGIDLEAVMKQMRFEYTQAMKTGSAEKFNQHILEFKKQLKIAAGFPYNKERKVKALEGLDKVTVALNAVKLPIDAENLAQSKQALYVIDDLRNDYHDKKPSLWQRFIALIFAGDESQLLPF
;
A
#
# COMPACT_ATOMS: atom_id res chain seq x y z
N MET A 1 17.74 21.99 52.37
CA MET A 1 17.27 22.49 51.06
C MET A 1 17.88 21.67 49.92
N PHE A 2 17.67 20.34 49.86
CA PHE A 2 18.21 19.50 48.76
C PHE A 2 17.36 18.25 48.43
N VAL A 3 16.20 18.04 49.05
CA VAL A 3 15.42 16.79 48.87
C VAL A 3 14.17 16.97 47.98
N ASP A 4 13.60 18.16 47.87
CA ASP A 4 12.36 18.39 47.12
C ASP A 4 12.52 18.50 45.58
N LEU A 5 13.74 18.59 45.06
CA LEU A 5 13.96 18.84 43.62
C LEU A 5 14.06 17.56 42.77
N GLN A 6 14.22 16.39 43.38
CA GLN A 6 14.40 15.12 42.65
C GLN A 6 13.08 14.38 42.38
N LEU A 7 12.02 14.64 43.16
CA LEU A 7 10.76 13.87 43.09
C LEU A 7 9.81 14.32 41.95
N LYS A 8 9.94 15.57 41.49
CA LYS A 8 9.09 16.15 40.43
C LYS A 8 9.54 15.81 39.00
N SER A 9 10.79 15.38 38.81
CA SER A 9 11.37 15.10 37.50
C SER A 9 11.02 13.69 37.00
N THR A 10 11.12 12.70 37.89
CA THR A 10 10.88 11.28 37.59
C THR A 10 9.42 10.98 37.28
N THR A 11 8.49 11.68 37.93
CA THR A 11 7.04 11.53 37.71
C THR A 11 6.59 12.07 36.35
N LYS A 12 7.20 13.16 35.85
CA LYS A 12 6.92 13.68 34.50
C LYS A 12 7.48 12.78 33.40
N LEU A 13 8.66 12.19 33.61
CA LEU A 13 9.26 11.22 32.69
C LEU A 13 8.44 9.92 32.62
N ALA A 14 7.94 9.43 33.75
CA ALA A 14 7.08 8.25 33.81
C ALA A 14 5.73 8.47 33.10
N VAL A 15 5.10 9.64 33.27
CA VAL A 15 3.83 9.98 32.62
C VAL A 15 4.01 10.22 31.10
N LEU A 16 5.15 10.78 30.68
CA LEU A 16 5.48 10.96 29.26
C LEU A 16 5.73 9.61 28.56
N LEU A 17 6.38 8.66 29.25
CA LEU A 17 6.59 7.30 28.76
C LEU A 17 5.29 6.48 28.71
N LEU A 18 4.36 6.73 29.64
CA LEU A 18 3.06 6.06 29.68
C LEU A 18 2.08 6.58 28.62
N LEU A 19 2.22 7.84 28.18
CA LEU A 19 1.42 8.43 27.10
C LEU A 19 1.93 8.10 25.68
N LEU A 20 3.19 7.72 25.52
CA LEU A 20 3.78 7.34 24.23
C LEU A 20 3.50 5.87 23.82
N GLY A 21 3.04 5.02 24.74
CA GLY A 21 2.81 3.59 24.49
C GLY A 21 1.46 3.22 23.85
N VAL A 22 0.54 4.17 23.66
CA VAL A 22 -0.87 3.85 23.32
C VAL A 22 -1.21 4.02 21.83
N THR A 23 -0.31 4.52 20.97
CA THR A 23 -0.67 4.83 19.57
C THR A 23 -0.44 3.71 18.54
N LEU A 24 -0.07 2.51 18.97
CA LEU A 24 0.19 1.38 18.06
C LEU A 24 -0.88 0.29 18.15
N TYR A 25 -2.13 0.68 17.85
CA TYR A 25 -3.12 -0.26 17.35
C TYR A 25 -3.35 0.07 15.87
N SER A 26 -2.45 -0.41 15.00
CA SER A 26 -2.76 -0.54 13.58
C SER A 26 -3.81 -1.63 13.44
N SER A 27 -5.07 -1.21 13.33
CA SER A 27 -6.20 -2.10 13.03
C SER A 27 -5.91 -2.82 11.72
N ILE A 28 -5.52 -4.10 11.80
CA ILE A 28 -5.52 -4.99 10.64
C ILE A 28 -6.98 -5.27 10.33
N ALA A 29 -7.60 -4.41 9.53
CA ALA A 29 -8.90 -4.69 8.94
C ALA A 29 -8.68 -5.68 7.79
N THR A 30 -8.57 -6.97 8.09
CA THR A 30 -8.89 -7.98 7.07
C THR A 30 -10.40 -7.95 6.87
N ALA A 31 -10.84 -7.25 5.82
CA ALA A 31 -12.22 -7.34 5.36
C ALA A 31 -12.46 -8.77 4.82
N GLN A 32 -12.77 -9.70 5.72
CA GLN A 32 -13.36 -10.97 5.33
C GLN A 32 -14.84 -10.72 5.03
N ILE A 33 -15.15 -10.52 3.75
CA ILE A 33 -16.54 -10.55 3.28
C ILE A 33 -16.95 -12.03 3.25
N LYS A 34 -18.14 -12.34 3.78
CA LYS A 34 -18.78 -13.66 3.58
C LYS A 34 -18.74 -14.02 2.08
N GLY A 35 -17.85 -14.93 1.67
CA GLY A 35 -17.83 -15.50 0.32
C GLY A 35 -16.56 -15.34 -0.52
N GLY A 36 -15.48 -14.71 -0.06
CA GLY A 36 -14.22 -14.69 -0.82
C GLY A 36 -13.25 -13.55 -0.49
N ILE A 37 -12.14 -13.48 -1.22
CA ILE A 37 -11.16 -12.38 -1.15
C ILE A 37 -11.72 -11.15 -1.88
N ASP A 38 -11.81 -10.01 -1.19
CA ASP A 38 -12.07 -8.71 -1.84
C ASP A 38 -10.77 -8.18 -2.46
N LEU A 39 -10.57 -8.45 -3.75
CA LEU A 39 -9.37 -7.99 -4.46
C LEU A 39 -9.26 -6.47 -4.49
N GLU A 40 -10.37 -5.73 -4.56
CA GLU A 40 -10.30 -4.26 -4.58
C GLU A 40 -9.78 -3.72 -3.25
N ALA A 41 -10.21 -4.30 -2.14
CA ALA A 41 -9.67 -3.97 -0.82
C ALA A 41 -8.17 -4.30 -0.72
N VAL A 42 -7.75 -5.48 -1.19
CA VAL A 42 -6.33 -5.89 -1.21
C VAL A 42 -5.48 -4.90 -2.02
N MET A 43 -5.92 -4.53 -3.22
CA MET A 43 -5.19 -3.59 -4.09
C MET A 43 -5.13 -2.18 -3.49
N LYS A 44 -6.20 -1.73 -2.80
CA LYS A 44 -6.20 -0.47 -2.05
C LYS A 44 -5.21 -0.51 -0.89
N GLN A 45 -5.15 -1.62 -0.16
CA GLN A 45 -4.17 -1.79 0.93
C GLN A 45 -2.75 -1.77 0.37
N MET A 46 -2.46 -2.48 -0.73
CA MET A 46 -1.17 -2.39 -1.41
C MET A 46 -0.78 -0.95 -1.74
N ARG A 47 -1.69 -0.19 -2.37
CA ARG A 47 -1.46 1.23 -2.67
C ARG A 47 -1.17 2.04 -1.41
N PHE A 48 -1.93 1.80 -0.34
CA PHE A 48 -1.75 2.48 0.93
C PHE A 48 -0.36 2.22 1.51
N GLU A 49 0.02 0.95 1.67
CA GLU A 49 1.32 0.57 2.25
C GLU A 49 2.50 1.13 1.45
N TYR A 50 2.46 1.01 0.12
CA TYR A 50 3.49 1.61 -0.73
C TYR A 50 3.56 3.13 -0.55
N THR A 51 2.42 3.81 -0.54
CA THR A 51 2.38 5.28 -0.35
C THR A 51 3.00 5.69 0.99
N GLN A 52 2.71 4.94 2.06
CA GLN A 52 3.29 5.22 3.38
C GLN A 52 4.80 4.94 3.41
N ALA A 53 5.26 3.84 2.82
CA ALA A 53 6.68 3.53 2.67
C ALA A 53 7.42 4.65 1.91
N MET A 54 6.85 5.14 0.81
CA MET A 54 7.51 6.19 0.01
C MET A 54 7.54 7.55 0.72
N LYS A 55 6.57 7.85 1.60
CA LYS A 55 6.49 9.13 2.33
C LYS A 55 7.28 9.17 3.64
N THR A 56 7.47 8.04 4.32
CA THR A 56 8.09 8.03 5.66
C THR A 56 9.57 8.41 5.65
N GLY A 57 10.03 9.21 6.61
CA GLY A 57 11.45 9.49 6.86
C GLY A 57 12.17 8.44 7.72
N SER A 58 11.46 7.38 8.16
CA SER A 58 11.98 6.34 9.05
C SER A 58 12.18 5.03 8.30
N ALA A 59 13.41 4.49 8.35
CA ALA A 59 13.75 3.18 7.79
C ALA A 59 12.96 2.04 8.42
N GLU A 60 12.71 2.11 9.73
CA GLU A 60 11.88 1.13 10.44
C GLU A 60 10.45 1.10 9.89
N LYS A 61 9.80 2.26 9.77
CA LYS A 61 8.46 2.36 9.20
C LYS A 61 8.43 1.95 7.73
N PHE A 62 9.47 2.28 6.97
CA PHE A 62 9.61 1.83 5.58
C PHE A 62 9.60 0.30 5.52
N ASN A 63 10.45 -0.36 6.33
CA ASN A 63 10.51 -1.83 6.38
C ASN A 63 9.15 -2.44 6.75
N GLN A 64 8.45 -1.88 7.74
CA GLN A 64 7.12 -2.34 8.14
C GLN A 64 6.11 -2.27 7.00
N HIS A 65 6.00 -1.11 6.35
CA HIS A 65 5.07 -0.91 5.23
C HIS A 65 5.41 -1.78 4.02
N ILE A 66 6.69 -1.96 3.66
CA ILE A 66 7.07 -2.85 2.57
C ILE A 66 6.77 -4.32 2.90
N LEU A 67 6.96 -4.74 4.16
CA LEU A 67 6.58 -6.08 4.59
C LEU A 67 5.07 -6.31 4.48
N GLU A 68 4.25 -5.33 4.87
CA GLU A 68 2.79 -5.43 4.74
C GLU A 68 2.36 -5.41 3.27
N PHE A 69 2.97 -4.56 2.44
CA PHE A 69 2.78 -4.59 0.98
C PHE A 69 3.05 -6.00 0.42
N LYS A 70 4.18 -6.61 0.80
CA LYS A 70 4.55 -7.97 0.34
C LYS A 70 3.52 -9.02 0.75
N LYS A 71 2.84 -8.89 1.89
CA LYS A 71 1.75 -9.79 2.27
C LYS A 71 0.54 -9.61 1.36
N GLN A 72 0.10 -8.37 1.15
CA GLN A 72 -1.05 -8.07 0.30
C GLN A 72 -0.80 -8.49 -1.16
N LEU A 73 0.43 -8.32 -1.65
CA LEU A 73 0.85 -8.78 -2.98
C LEU A 73 0.69 -10.29 -3.15
N LYS A 74 1.03 -11.10 -2.13
CA LYS A 74 0.83 -12.56 -2.16
C LYS A 74 -0.64 -12.93 -2.21
N ILE A 75 -1.50 -12.20 -1.49
CA ILE A 75 -2.95 -12.40 -1.53
C ILE A 75 -3.49 -12.09 -2.93
N ALA A 76 -3.06 -10.97 -3.52
CA ALA A 76 -3.44 -10.59 -4.88
C ALA A 76 -3.00 -11.64 -5.92
N ALA A 77 -1.75 -12.13 -5.83
CA ALA A 77 -1.23 -13.16 -6.74
C ALA A 77 -2.00 -14.49 -6.66
N GLY A 78 -2.57 -14.81 -5.48
CA GLY A 78 -3.42 -15.99 -5.28
C GLY A 78 -4.88 -15.80 -5.68
N PHE A 79 -5.28 -14.62 -6.14
CA PHE A 79 -6.68 -14.35 -6.47
C PHE A 79 -7.13 -15.15 -7.72
N PRO A 80 -8.35 -15.73 -7.73
CA PRO A 80 -8.86 -16.50 -8.86
C PRO A 80 -9.33 -15.57 -10.00
N TYR A 81 -8.37 -15.00 -10.75
CA TYR A 81 -8.66 -14.16 -11.91
C TYR A 81 -9.42 -14.93 -13.01
N ASN A 82 -10.34 -14.23 -13.68
CA ASN A 82 -10.96 -14.72 -14.91
C ASN A 82 -9.93 -14.84 -16.04
N LYS A 83 -10.24 -15.67 -17.04
CA LYS A 83 -9.27 -16.02 -18.10
C LYS A 83 -8.78 -14.78 -18.86
N GLU A 84 -9.66 -13.80 -19.09
CA GLU A 84 -9.36 -12.61 -19.88
C GLU A 84 -8.31 -11.71 -19.20
N ARG A 85 -8.35 -11.58 -17.87
CA ARG A 85 -7.46 -10.66 -17.14
C ARG A 85 -6.29 -11.34 -16.46
N LYS A 86 -6.32 -12.67 -16.30
CA LYS A 86 -5.33 -13.43 -15.53
C LYS A 86 -3.90 -13.17 -16.01
N VAL A 87 -3.64 -13.23 -17.32
CA VAL A 87 -2.27 -13.09 -17.86
C VAL A 87 -1.69 -11.71 -17.54
N LYS A 88 -2.39 -10.64 -17.94
CA LYS A 88 -1.96 -9.26 -17.70
C LYS A 88 -1.83 -8.95 -16.20
N ALA A 89 -2.80 -9.41 -15.38
CA ALA A 89 -2.76 -9.18 -13.93
C ALA A 89 -1.55 -9.85 -13.28
N LEU A 90 -1.31 -11.14 -13.56
CA LEU A 90 -0.18 -11.87 -12.97
C LEU A 90 1.16 -11.34 -13.47
N GLU A 91 1.28 -10.95 -14.74
CA GLU A 91 2.50 -10.31 -15.26
C GLU A 91 2.83 -9.03 -14.48
N GLY A 92 1.84 -8.16 -14.25
CA GLY A 92 2.02 -6.94 -13.47
C GLY A 92 2.46 -7.23 -12.03
N LEU A 93 1.83 -8.20 -11.36
CA LEU A 93 2.17 -8.59 -9.98
C LEU A 93 3.57 -9.22 -9.88
N ASP A 94 4.00 -9.97 -10.89
CA ASP A 94 5.37 -10.52 -10.96
C ASP A 94 6.40 -9.41 -11.11
N LYS A 95 6.16 -8.42 -11.98
CA LYS A 95 7.06 -7.26 -12.12
C LYS A 95 7.17 -6.46 -10.81
N VAL A 96 6.06 -6.26 -10.10
CA VAL A 96 6.07 -5.64 -8.77
C VAL A 96 6.86 -6.50 -7.78
N THR A 97 6.72 -7.83 -7.83
CA THR A 97 7.48 -8.76 -6.98
C THR A 97 8.99 -8.63 -7.23
N VAL A 98 9.43 -8.56 -8.49
CA VAL A 98 10.84 -8.36 -8.86
C VAL A 98 11.36 -7.04 -8.30
N ALA A 99 10.64 -5.92 -8.48
CA ALA A 99 11.03 -4.62 -7.96
C ALA A 99 11.20 -4.63 -6.43
N LEU A 100 10.26 -5.26 -5.71
CA LEU A 100 10.31 -5.38 -4.25
C LEU A 100 11.41 -6.30 -3.72
N ASN A 101 11.86 -7.27 -4.52
CA ASN A 101 12.94 -8.17 -4.15
C ASN A 101 14.32 -7.59 -4.46
N ALA A 102 14.40 -6.57 -5.33
CA ALA A 102 15.63 -5.80 -5.53
C ALA A 102 16.03 -5.00 -4.29
N VAL A 103 15.05 -4.61 -3.46
CA VAL A 103 15.31 -3.99 -2.14
C VAL A 103 15.48 -5.08 -1.08
N LYS A 104 16.71 -5.22 -0.60
CA LYS A 104 17.04 -6.15 0.50
C LYS A 104 16.61 -5.53 1.83
N LEU A 105 15.58 -6.08 2.44
CA LEU A 105 15.12 -5.70 3.78
C LEU A 105 15.83 -6.55 4.85
N PRO A 106 15.99 -6.04 6.09
CA PRO A 106 15.68 -4.67 6.49
C PRO A 106 16.71 -3.68 5.94
N ILE A 107 16.23 -2.50 5.59
CA ILE A 107 17.05 -1.33 5.28
C ILE A 107 17.30 -0.52 6.56
N ASP A 108 18.27 0.37 6.54
CA ASP A 108 18.62 1.32 7.59
C ASP A 108 18.44 2.77 7.10
N ALA A 109 18.84 3.75 7.93
CA ALA A 109 18.70 5.16 7.58
C ALA A 109 19.60 5.59 6.42
N GLU A 110 20.76 4.97 6.22
CA GLU A 110 21.74 5.34 5.20
C GLU A 110 21.26 4.94 3.80
N ASN A 111 20.61 3.79 3.68
CA ASN A 111 20.13 3.25 2.40
C ASN A 111 18.63 3.48 2.15
N LEU A 112 17.92 4.21 3.01
CA LEU A 112 16.50 4.55 2.84
C LEU A 112 16.21 5.28 1.52
N ALA A 113 17.00 6.30 1.18
CA ALA A 113 16.79 7.09 -0.03
C ALA A 113 16.97 6.22 -1.30
N GLN A 114 18.03 5.41 -1.34
CA GLN A 114 18.30 4.49 -2.44
C GLN A 114 17.20 3.43 -2.58
N SER A 115 16.73 2.90 -1.45
CA SER A 115 15.66 1.90 -1.42
C SER A 115 14.34 2.45 -1.95
N LYS A 116 13.97 3.68 -1.58
CA LYS A 116 12.82 4.37 -2.18
C LYS A 116 13.02 4.57 -3.67
N GLN A 117 14.21 5.03 -4.08
CA GLN A 117 14.49 5.27 -5.49
C GLN A 117 14.30 4.01 -6.34
N ALA A 118 14.74 2.85 -5.84
CA ALA A 118 14.57 1.56 -6.50
C ALA A 118 13.10 1.13 -6.64
N LEU A 119 12.20 1.60 -5.77
CA LEU A 119 10.78 1.23 -5.78
C LEU A 119 9.87 2.16 -6.58
N TYR A 120 10.34 3.33 -7.05
CA TYR A 120 9.51 4.25 -7.85
C TYR A 120 8.90 3.61 -9.10
N VAL A 121 9.58 2.62 -9.68
CA VAL A 121 9.09 1.85 -10.84
C VAL A 121 7.72 1.20 -10.59
N ILE A 122 7.34 0.97 -9.32
CA ILE A 122 6.03 0.41 -8.97
C ILE A 122 4.88 1.37 -9.33
N ASP A 123 5.09 2.69 -9.31
CA ASP A 123 4.07 3.64 -9.75
C ASP A 123 3.79 3.55 -11.26
N ASP A 124 4.83 3.33 -12.06
CA ASP A 124 4.70 3.14 -13.51
C ASP A 124 4.00 1.81 -13.81
N LEU A 125 4.45 0.72 -13.17
CA LEU A 125 3.82 -0.59 -13.29
C LEU A 125 2.33 -0.55 -12.92
N ARG A 126 1.93 0.24 -11.92
CA ARG A 126 0.51 0.43 -11.59
C ARG A 126 -0.24 1.07 -12.75
N ASN A 127 0.33 2.06 -13.42
CA ASN A 127 -0.33 2.75 -14.52
C ASN A 127 -0.49 1.85 -15.75
N ASP A 128 0.50 0.98 -16.01
CA ASP A 128 0.53 0.09 -17.18
C ASP A 128 -0.39 -1.13 -17.02
N TYR A 129 -0.45 -1.68 -15.81
CA TYR A 129 -1.12 -2.97 -15.55
C TYR A 129 -2.46 -2.84 -14.83
N HIS A 130 -2.80 -1.68 -14.26
CA HIS A 130 -4.11 -1.45 -13.66
C HIS A 130 -5.00 -0.65 -14.61
N ASP A 131 -6.01 -1.31 -15.16
CA ASP A 131 -7.00 -0.65 -16.01
C ASP A 131 -7.66 0.48 -15.22
N LYS A 132 -7.55 1.70 -15.77
CA LYS A 132 -8.19 2.86 -15.16
C LYS A 132 -9.70 2.62 -15.21
N LYS A 133 -10.34 2.54 -14.04
CA LYS A 133 -11.81 2.61 -13.98
C LYS A 133 -12.22 3.87 -14.74
N PRO A 134 -13.22 3.81 -15.65
CA PRO A 134 -13.68 4.98 -16.34
C PRO A 134 -14.09 6.02 -15.30
N SER A 135 -13.62 7.25 -15.48
CA SER A 135 -13.92 8.34 -14.57
C SER A 135 -15.44 8.56 -14.49
N LEU A 136 -15.93 9.21 -13.43
CA LEU A 136 -17.35 9.55 -13.31
C LEU A 136 -17.85 10.32 -14.55
N TRP A 137 -16.97 11.14 -15.15
CA TRP A 137 -17.22 11.81 -16.42
C TRP A 137 -17.33 10.87 -17.61
N GLN A 138 -16.42 9.89 -17.76
CA GLN A 138 -16.52 8.90 -18.84
C GLN A 138 -17.76 8.02 -18.69
N ARG A 139 -18.15 7.67 -17.46
CA ARG A 139 -19.39 6.95 -17.17
C ARG A 139 -20.64 7.78 -17.49
N PHE A 140 -20.61 9.07 -17.16
CA PHE A 140 -21.68 10.02 -17.49
C PHE A 140 -21.84 10.21 -19.00
N ILE A 141 -20.73 10.38 -19.73
CA ILE A 141 -20.74 10.44 -21.20
C ILE A 141 -21.28 9.14 -21.79
N ALA A 142 -20.81 7.98 -21.33
CA ALA A 142 -21.35 6.70 -21.81
C ALA A 142 -22.86 6.58 -21.53
N LEU A 143 -23.34 6.99 -20.35
CA LEU A 143 -24.76 6.91 -19.99
C LEU A 143 -25.66 7.78 -20.87
N ILE A 144 -25.17 8.95 -21.33
CA ILE A 144 -25.96 9.90 -22.11
C ILE A 144 -25.78 9.73 -23.62
N PHE A 145 -24.61 9.25 -24.07
CA PHE A 145 -24.25 9.20 -25.49
C PHE A 145 -24.12 7.78 -26.06
N ALA A 146 -24.17 6.70 -25.26
CA ALA A 146 -24.16 5.32 -25.75
C ALA A 146 -25.54 4.78 -26.19
N GLY A 147 -26.45 5.67 -26.58
CA GLY A 147 -27.74 5.30 -27.20
C GLY A 147 -27.65 4.85 -28.66
N ASP A 148 -26.45 4.77 -29.23
CA ASP A 148 -26.20 4.30 -30.60
C ASP A 148 -24.87 3.52 -30.65
N GLU A 149 -24.94 2.19 -30.48
CA GLU A 149 -23.79 1.26 -30.45
C GLU A 149 -23.14 1.01 -31.84
N SER A 150 -22.98 2.04 -32.67
CA SER A 150 -22.38 1.87 -34.00
C SER A 150 -21.09 2.66 -34.25
N GLN A 151 -20.61 3.45 -33.28
CA GLN A 151 -19.52 4.41 -33.53
C GLN A 151 -18.51 4.58 -32.37
N LEU A 152 -17.97 3.53 -31.75
CA LEU A 152 -16.68 3.69 -31.03
C LEU A 152 -15.75 2.48 -31.23
N LEU A 153 -14.56 2.80 -31.74
CA LEU A 153 -13.48 1.93 -32.21
C LEU A 153 -12.87 1.02 -31.11
N PRO A 154 -12.22 -0.10 -31.52
CA PRO A 154 -11.56 -1.01 -30.61
C PRO A 154 -10.28 -0.39 -30.05
N PHE A 155 -10.22 -0.24 -28.73
CA PHE A 155 -8.98 -0.12 -27.97
C PHE A 155 -9.11 -0.98 -26.70
#